data_AF-A0A1F5B4M8-F1
#
_entry.id   AF-A0A1F5B4M8-F1
#
_cell.length_a   1.000
_cell.length_b   1.000
_cell.length_c   1.000
_cell.angle_alpha   90.00
_cell.angle_beta   90.00
_cell.angle_gamma   90.00
#
_symmetry.space_group_name_H-M   'P 1'
#
loop_
_entity.id
_entity.type
_entity.pdbx_description
1 polymer ?
#
loop_
_entity_poly.entity_id
_entity_poly.type
_entity_poly.pdbx_seq_one_letter_code
_entity_poly.pdbx_strand_id
1 'polypeptide(L)'
;EVKNVEYVSAGEALEVFKKRHSDDDILLKSIQELSDNPLEASLNVLAKDASKYETVVSFLGQNQLGNIISKINYAENKIVIDRLGNIIGVVRQSGLAAGLILALIAFLVAFNTVRLAIYSSREEITIMKLVGASNRFVRGPFIVEGVLHGLVSSAFAFMVIIPGVAVIGPKLFNFLPEINLVNYLGDNFWSLLLFQTLGGITLGVFSSWFAIRKYLKI
;
A
#
# COMPACT_ATOMS: atom_id res chain seq x y z
N GLU A 1 2.62 19.59 -5.76
CA GLU A 1 3.29 18.79 -6.80
C GLU A 1 4.70 18.41 -6.37
N VAL A 2 5.40 19.33 -5.72
CA VAL A 2 6.66 19.08 -5.02
C VAL A 2 6.41 18.65 -3.56
N LYS A 3 7.22 17.72 -3.07
CA LYS A 3 7.28 17.24 -1.68
C LYS A 3 8.44 17.88 -0.91
N ASN A 4 9.62 17.96 -1.53
CA ASN A 4 10.80 18.60 -0.94
C ASN A 4 11.67 19.24 -2.04
N VAL A 5 12.41 20.29 -1.69
CA VAL A 5 13.46 20.89 -2.54
C VAL A 5 14.70 21.05 -1.69
N GLU A 6 15.81 20.51 -2.16
CA GLU A 6 17.10 20.60 -1.49
C GLU A 6 18.11 21.27 -2.43
N TYR A 7 18.74 22.34 -1.97
CA TYR A 7 19.81 23.00 -2.68
C TYR A 7 21.14 22.39 -2.27
N VAL A 8 21.87 21.86 -3.24
CA VAL A 8 23.21 21.31 -3.05
C VAL A 8 24.18 22.26 -3.71
N SER A 9 25.04 22.88 -2.90
CA SER A 9 26.09 23.78 -3.41
C SER A 9 27.14 23.00 -4.21
N ALA A 10 27.88 23.68 -5.09
CA ALA A 10 28.97 23.05 -5.84
C ALA A 10 30.00 22.36 -4.92
N GLY A 11 30.39 23.01 -3.81
CA GLY A 11 31.33 22.44 -2.83
C GLY A 11 30.76 21.21 -2.11
N GLU A 12 29.49 21.24 -1.76
CA GLU A 12 28.81 20.08 -1.14
C GLU A 12 28.66 18.92 -2.12
N ALA A 13 28.37 19.20 -3.39
CA ALA A 13 28.33 18.19 -4.44
C ALA A 13 29.69 17.47 -4.59
N LEU A 14 30.80 18.19 -4.45
CA LEU A 14 32.15 17.63 -4.49
C LEU A 14 32.42 16.69 -3.29
N GLU A 15 32.02 17.09 -2.09
CA GLU A 15 32.17 16.26 -0.90
C GLU A 15 31.31 14.99 -0.97
N VAL A 16 30.06 15.10 -1.41
CA VAL A 16 29.18 13.95 -1.64
C VAL A 16 29.76 13.02 -2.71
N PHE A 17 30.31 13.58 -3.78
CA PHE A 17 30.94 12.82 -4.86
C PHE A 17 32.15 12.01 -4.36
N LYS A 18 33.07 12.65 -3.62
CA LYS A 18 34.25 11.99 -3.03
C LYS A 18 33.85 10.87 -2.08
N LYS A 19 32.82 11.10 -1.25
CA LYS A 19 32.32 10.10 -0.31
C LYS A 19 31.68 8.90 -1.00
N ARG A 20 30.95 9.10 -2.10
CA ARG A 20 30.31 8.02 -2.85
C ARG A 20 31.32 7.18 -3.66
N HIS A 21 32.45 7.77 -4.04
CA HIS A 21 33.51 7.12 -4.82
C HIS A 21 34.79 6.96 -4.00
N SER A 22 34.68 6.77 -2.68
CA SER A 22 35.83 6.55 -1.79
C SER A 22 36.68 5.36 -2.21
N ASP A 23 36.07 4.42 -2.93
CA ASP A 23 36.67 3.14 -3.31
C ASP A 23 37.29 3.20 -4.72
N ASP A 24 37.19 4.34 -5.42
CA ASP A 24 37.76 4.55 -6.76
C ASP A 24 38.87 5.62 -6.74
N ASP A 25 40.07 5.17 -6.37
CA ASP A 25 41.28 5.99 -6.28
C ASP A 25 41.62 6.72 -7.59
N ILE A 26 41.29 6.15 -8.74
CA ILE A 26 41.60 6.74 -10.06
C ILE A 26 40.71 7.96 -10.29
N LEU A 27 39.43 7.83 -9.95
CA LEU A 27 38.45 8.90 -10.08
C LEU A 27 38.75 10.07 -9.13
N LEU A 28 39.15 9.76 -7.89
CA LEU A 28 39.52 10.78 -6.89
C LEU A 28 40.76 11.57 -7.31
N LYS A 29 41.80 10.90 -7.81
CA LYS A 29 43.01 11.56 -8.32
C LYS A 29 42.70 12.46 -9.50
N SER A 30 41.87 12.00 -10.44
CA SER A 30 41.48 12.79 -11.62
C SER A 30 40.80 14.11 -11.25
N ILE A 31 40.07 14.15 -10.13
CA ILE A 31 39.43 15.38 -9.63
C ILE A 31 40.40 16.26 -8.86
N GLN A 32 41.39 15.69 -8.19
CA GLN A 32 42.44 16.45 -7.49
C GLN A 32 43.40 17.16 -8.46
N GLU A 33 43.58 16.62 -9.67
CA GLU A 33 44.38 17.24 -10.74
C GLU A 33 43.68 18.46 -11.37
N LEU A 34 42.36 18.62 -11.17
CA LEU A 34 41.63 19.81 -11.62
C LEU A 34 41.87 20.96 -10.64
N SER A 35 42.20 22.13 -11.18
CA SER A 35 42.51 23.33 -10.38
C SER A 35 41.29 23.89 -9.64
N ASP A 36 40.09 23.67 -10.20
CA ASP A 36 38.81 24.16 -9.70
C ASP A 36 37.78 23.03 -9.67
N ASN A 37 36.73 23.22 -8.86
CA ASN A 37 35.64 22.25 -8.74
C ASN A 37 34.82 22.18 -10.04
N PRO A 38 34.80 21.03 -10.74
CA PRO A 38 34.09 20.88 -12.01
C PRO A 38 32.57 20.70 -11.83
N LEU A 39 32.08 20.54 -10.60
CA LEU A 39 30.67 20.27 -10.32
C LEU A 39 29.87 21.56 -10.14
N GLU A 40 28.71 21.62 -10.79
CA GLU A 40 27.77 22.72 -10.63
C GLU A 40 26.88 22.53 -9.39
N ALA A 41 26.33 23.64 -8.88
CA ALA A 41 25.28 23.57 -7.87
C ALA A 41 24.00 22.98 -8.47
N SER A 42 23.23 22.23 -7.66
CA SER A 42 22.01 21.56 -8.13
C SER A 42 20.84 21.77 -7.18
N LEU A 43 19.63 21.73 -7.74
CA LEU A 43 18.38 21.72 -6.99
C LEU A 43 17.75 20.34 -7.12
N ASN A 44 17.76 19.59 -6.02
CA ASN A 44 17.12 18.28 -5.93
C ASN A 44 15.64 18.48 -5.58
N VAL A 45 14.78 18.29 -6.57
CA VAL A 45 13.33 18.44 -6.41
C VAL A 45 12.70 17.05 -6.27
N LEU A 46 12.16 16.73 -5.10
CA LEU A 46 11.41 15.51 -4.85
C LEU A 46 9.93 15.76 -5.12
N ALA A 47 9.34 15.09 -6.10
CA ALA A 47 7.90 15.17 -6.37
C ALA A 47 7.09 14.32 -5.37
N LYS A 48 5.80 14.63 -5.22
CA LYS A 48 4.89 13.79 -4.41
C LYS A 48 4.63 12.42 -5.05
N ASP A 49 4.59 12.37 -6.37
CA ASP A 49 4.34 11.17 -7.18
C ASP A 49 5.21 11.20 -8.44
N ALA A 50 5.53 10.04 -8.99
CA ALA A 50 6.31 9.92 -10.23
C ALA A 50 5.66 10.67 -11.42
N SER A 51 4.33 10.69 -11.48
CA SER A 51 3.56 11.39 -12.52
C SER A 51 3.66 12.91 -12.46
N LYS A 52 4.14 13.48 -11.35
CA LYS A 52 4.24 14.93 -11.16
C LYS A 52 5.56 15.53 -11.64
N TYR A 53 6.57 14.71 -11.92
CA TYR A 53 7.85 15.21 -12.43
C TYR A 53 7.71 15.89 -13.80
N GLU A 54 6.86 15.38 -14.70
CA GLU A 54 6.63 15.99 -16.01
C GLU A 54 6.03 17.40 -15.90
N THR A 55 5.12 17.61 -14.96
CA THR A 55 4.52 18.92 -14.67
C THR A 55 5.56 19.89 -14.09
N VAL A 56 6.39 19.43 -13.15
CA VAL A 56 7.46 20.24 -12.54
C VAL A 56 8.46 20.69 -13.61
N VAL A 57 8.86 19.81 -14.52
CA VAL A 57 9.82 20.13 -15.57
C VAL A 57 9.22 21.05 -16.61
N SER A 58 7.96 20.84 -16.98
CA SER A 58 7.24 21.75 -17.89
C SER A 58 7.15 23.15 -17.30
N PHE A 59 6.90 23.27 -16.00
CA PHE A 59 6.87 24.56 -15.30
C PHE A 59 8.24 25.25 -15.27
N LEU A 60 9.33 24.50 -15.04
CA LEU A 60 10.69 25.04 -15.02
C LEU A 60 11.18 25.45 -16.42
N GLY A 61 10.74 24.74 -17.47
CA GLY A 61 11.09 25.07 -18.85
C GLY A 61 10.29 26.22 -19.48
N GLN A 62 9.08 26.50 -19.00
CA GLN A 62 8.22 27.57 -19.51
C GLN A 62 8.49 28.94 -18.87
N ASN A 63 8.90 28.95 -17.60
CA ASN A 63 9.33 30.19 -16.96
C ASN A 63 10.74 30.54 -17.45
N GLN A 64 11.02 31.83 -17.67
CA GLN A 64 12.28 32.38 -18.21
C GLN A 64 13.54 32.10 -17.34
N LEU A 65 13.45 31.15 -16.41
CA LEU A 65 14.53 30.58 -15.60
C LEU A 65 15.52 29.74 -16.44
N GLY A 66 15.21 29.47 -17.72
CA GLY A 66 16.10 28.76 -18.65
C GLY A 66 17.49 29.39 -18.83
N ASN A 67 17.66 30.69 -18.53
CA ASN A 67 18.99 31.34 -18.55
C ASN A 67 19.83 31.06 -17.30
N ILE A 68 19.23 30.56 -16.22
CA ILE A 68 19.91 30.28 -14.94
C ILE A 68 20.11 28.77 -14.76
N ILE A 69 19.30 27.94 -15.42
CA ILE A 69 19.31 26.48 -15.31
C ILE A 69 20.14 25.90 -16.46
N SER A 70 21.33 25.38 -16.15
CA SER A 70 22.25 24.77 -17.11
C SER A 70 21.71 23.45 -17.69
N LYS A 71 21.15 22.57 -16.85
CA LYS A 71 20.68 21.24 -17.25
C LYS A 71 19.54 20.74 -16.35
N ILE A 72 18.53 20.13 -16.96
CA ILE A 72 17.45 19.42 -16.25
C ILE A 72 17.62 17.91 -16.46
N ASN A 73 18.05 17.20 -15.41
CA ASN A 73 18.36 15.77 -15.46
C ASN A 73 17.12 14.85 -15.63
N TYR A 74 15.91 15.41 -15.56
CA TYR A 74 14.68 14.64 -15.77
C TYR A 74 14.57 14.07 -17.18
N ALA A 75 15.02 14.79 -18.22
CA ALA A 75 14.89 14.32 -19.60
C ALA A 75 15.65 13.01 -19.86
N GLU A 76 16.85 12.88 -19.26
CA GLU A 76 17.68 11.67 -19.36
C GLU A 76 17.13 10.51 -18.52
N ASN A 77 16.50 10.82 -17.38
CA ASN A 77 15.95 9.82 -16.47
C ASN A 77 14.46 9.51 -16.69
N LYS A 78 13.78 10.21 -17.60
CA LYS A 78 12.33 10.09 -17.85
C LYS A 78 11.95 8.64 -18.13
N ILE A 79 12.73 7.94 -18.95
CA ILE A 79 12.48 6.53 -19.30
C ILE A 79 12.47 5.64 -18.06
N VAL A 80 13.39 5.87 -17.11
CA VAL A 80 13.49 5.08 -15.87
C VAL A 80 12.33 5.41 -14.93
N ILE A 81 12.01 6.71 -14.79
CA ILE A 81 10.90 7.18 -13.96
C ILE A 81 9.56 6.63 -14.47
N ASP A 82 9.32 6.69 -15.79
CA ASP A 82 8.10 6.19 -16.41
C ASP A 82 8.00 4.67 -16.29
N ARG A 83 9.11 3.94 -16.46
CA ARG A 83 9.15 2.48 -16.25
C ARG A 83 8.81 2.12 -14.80
N LEU A 84 9.42 2.79 -13.82
CA LEU A 84 9.14 2.57 -12.41
C LEU A 84 7.69 2.93 -12.07
N GLY A 85 7.19 4.06 -12.57
CA GLY A 85 5.79 4.48 -12.43
C GLY A 85 4.81 3.44 -12.98
N ASN A 86 5.09 2.89 -14.17
CA ASN A 86 4.28 1.84 -14.78
C ASN A 86 4.34 0.53 -13.97
N ILE A 87 5.50 0.12 -13.48
CA ILE A 87 5.64 -1.06 -12.62
C ILE A 87 4.81 -0.89 -11.34
N ILE A 88 4.94 0.26 -10.67
CA ILE A 88 4.16 0.57 -9.46
C ILE A 88 2.65 0.55 -9.79
N GLY A 89 2.25 1.13 -10.92
CA GLY A 89 0.86 1.10 -11.40
C GLY A 89 0.33 -0.31 -11.61
N VAL A 90 1.09 -1.16 -12.31
CA VAL A 90 0.74 -2.57 -12.55
C VAL A 90 0.68 -3.37 -11.25
N VAL A 91 1.65 -3.20 -10.34
CA VAL A 91 1.64 -3.86 -9.03
C VAL A 91 0.42 -3.44 -8.21
N ARG A 92 0.08 -2.15 -8.19
CA ARG A 92 -1.10 -1.64 -7.49
C ARG A 92 -2.39 -2.20 -8.09
N GLN A 93 -2.53 -2.20 -9.42
CA GLN A 93 -3.75 -2.67 -10.07
C GLN A 93 -3.93 -4.18 -9.96
N SER A 94 -2.85 -4.94 -10.15
CA SER A 94 -2.86 -6.41 -9.96
C SER A 94 -3.12 -6.79 -8.50
N GLY A 95 -2.52 -6.07 -7.54
CA GLY A 95 -2.79 -6.26 -6.11
C GLY A 95 -4.26 -6.01 -5.74
N LEU A 96 -4.86 -4.95 -6.28
CA LEU A 96 -6.30 -4.69 -6.11
C LEU A 96 -7.16 -5.78 -6.74
N ALA A 97 -6.83 -6.22 -7.96
CA ALA A 97 -7.56 -7.30 -8.63
C ALA A 97 -7.48 -8.62 -7.85
N ALA A 98 -6.28 -9.00 -7.39
CA ALA A 98 -6.07 -10.18 -6.55
C ALA A 98 -6.84 -10.07 -5.23
N GLY A 99 -6.81 -8.91 -4.58
CA GLY A 99 -7.56 -8.63 -3.35
C GLY A 99 -9.07 -8.81 -3.53
N LEU A 100 -9.63 -8.30 -4.64
CA LEU A 100 -11.06 -8.47 -4.96
C LEU A 100 -11.43 -9.93 -5.21
N ILE A 101 -10.57 -10.69 -5.92
CA ILE A 101 -10.78 -12.13 -6.17
C ILE A 101 -10.77 -12.89 -4.85
N LEU A 102 -9.79 -12.64 -3.98
CA LEU A 102 -9.70 -13.29 -2.67
C LEU A 102 -10.90 -12.93 -1.78
N ALA A 103 -11.34 -11.68 -1.78
CA ALA A 103 -12.54 -11.26 -1.06
C ALA A 103 -13.80 -11.97 -1.58
N LEU A 104 -13.93 -12.15 -2.90
CA LEU A 104 -15.02 -12.91 -3.51
C LEU A 104 -14.99 -14.39 -3.11
N ILE A 105 -13.81 -15.01 -3.13
CA ILE A 105 -13.63 -16.40 -2.69
C ILE A 105 -14.03 -16.54 -1.21
N ALA A 106 -13.53 -15.66 -0.35
CA ALA A 106 -13.87 -15.66 1.07
C ALA A 106 -15.39 -15.48 1.29
N PHE A 107 -16.02 -14.56 0.54
CA PHE A 107 -17.46 -14.37 0.55
C PHE A 107 -18.21 -15.65 0.15
N LEU A 108 -17.80 -16.33 -0.93
CA LEU A 108 -18.44 -17.57 -1.40
C LEU A 108 -18.31 -18.71 -0.39
N VAL A 109 -17.13 -18.85 0.23
CA VAL A 109 -16.89 -19.84 1.28
C VAL A 109 -17.80 -19.56 2.47
N ALA A 110 -17.79 -18.33 3.01
CA ALA A 110 -18.63 -17.96 4.14
C ALA A 110 -20.13 -18.13 3.82
N PHE A 111 -20.56 -17.73 2.62
CA PHE A 111 -21.94 -17.91 2.16
C PHE A 111 -22.35 -19.39 2.11
N ASN A 112 -21.46 -20.28 1.66
CA ASN A 112 -21.73 -21.71 1.65
C ASN A 112 -21.75 -22.30 3.05
N THR A 113 -20.87 -21.85 3.95
CA THR A 113 -20.87 -22.27 5.36
C THR A 113 -22.17 -21.89 6.06
N VAL A 114 -22.62 -20.63 5.93
CA VAL A 114 -23.90 -20.18 6.51
C VAL A 114 -25.08 -20.95 5.91
N ARG A 115 -25.04 -21.26 4.60
CA ARG A 115 -26.06 -22.11 3.97
C ARG A 115 -26.13 -23.49 4.61
N LEU A 116 -24.98 -24.14 4.84
CA LEU A 116 -24.92 -25.44 5.49
C LEU A 116 -25.45 -25.38 6.92
N ALA A 117 -25.09 -24.33 7.66
CA ALA A 117 -25.59 -24.10 9.02
C ALA A 117 -27.12 -23.95 9.05
N ILE A 118 -27.70 -23.14 8.16
CA ILE A 118 -29.17 -22.98 8.04
C ILE A 118 -29.84 -24.31 7.71
N TYR A 119 -29.26 -25.11 6.82
CA TYR A 119 -29.83 -26.41 6.44
C TYR A 119 -29.83 -27.40 7.60
N SER A 120 -28.77 -27.39 8.43
CA SER A 120 -28.66 -28.21 9.63
C SER A 120 -29.71 -27.81 10.68
N SER A 121 -29.93 -26.50 10.88
CA SER A 121 -30.90 -25.97 11.85
C SER A 121 -32.31 -25.75 11.27
N ARG A 122 -32.66 -26.37 10.14
CA ARG A 122 -33.92 -26.10 9.42
C ARG A 122 -35.18 -26.39 10.27
N GLU A 123 -35.14 -27.42 11.09
CA GLU A 123 -36.28 -27.86 11.90
C GLU A 123 -36.57 -26.85 13.01
N GLU A 124 -35.53 -26.40 13.72
CA GLU A 124 -35.63 -25.35 14.73
C GLU A 124 -36.14 -24.04 14.13
N ILE A 125 -35.61 -23.63 12.97
CA ILE A 125 -36.08 -22.44 12.24
C ILE A 125 -37.56 -22.57 11.87
N THR A 126 -38.01 -23.77 11.49
CA THR A 126 -39.42 -24.04 11.15
C THR A 126 -40.31 -23.91 12.37
N ILE A 127 -39.91 -24.49 13.50
CA ILE A 127 -40.63 -24.36 14.78
C ILE A 127 -40.72 -22.88 15.19
N MET A 128 -39.62 -22.13 15.12
CA MET A 128 -39.59 -20.69 15.40
C MET A 128 -40.59 -19.91 14.52
N LYS A 129 -40.66 -20.24 13.22
CA LYS A 129 -41.62 -19.59 12.31
C LYS A 129 -43.07 -19.95 12.65
N LEU A 130 -43.36 -21.19 13.04
CA LEU A 130 -44.71 -21.64 13.38
C LEU A 130 -45.28 -20.95 14.64
N VAL A 131 -44.42 -20.58 15.59
CA VAL A 131 -44.81 -19.80 16.78
C VAL A 131 -44.82 -18.28 16.54
N GLY A 132 -44.64 -17.83 15.29
CA GLY A 132 -44.75 -16.42 14.90
C GLY A 132 -43.47 -15.59 15.05
N ALA A 133 -42.29 -16.22 15.13
CA ALA A 133 -41.04 -15.47 15.23
C ALA A 133 -40.81 -14.60 13.98
N SER A 134 -40.41 -13.34 14.20
CA SER A 134 -40.10 -12.43 13.11
C SER A 134 -38.87 -12.88 12.33
N ASN A 135 -38.80 -12.55 11.04
CA ASN A 135 -37.64 -12.87 10.20
C ASN A 135 -36.33 -12.38 10.84
N ARG A 136 -36.30 -11.20 11.47
CA ARG A 136 -35.10 -10.65 12.12
C ARG A 136 -34.61 -11.51 13.28
N PHE A 137 -35.53 -12.10 14.06
CA PHE A 137 -35.18 -13.00 15.16
C PHE A 137 -34.45 -14.25 14.64
N VAL A 138 -34.93 -14.81 13.52
CA VAL A 138 -34.29 -15.95 12.85
C VAL A 138 -32.94 -15.57 12.22
N ARG A 139 -32.75 -14.34 11.72
CA ARG A 139 -31.47 -13.90 11.11
C ARG A 139 -30.40 -13.53 12.13
N GLY A 140 -30.81 -13.10 13.32
CA GLY A 140 -29.92 -12.55 14.35
C GLY A 140 -28.68 -13.40 14.63
N PRO A 141 -28.84 -14.71 14.96
CA PRO A 141 -27.72 -15.59 15.27
C PRO A 141 -26.65 -15.64 14.17
N PHE A 142 -27.07 -15.79 12.91
CA PHE A 142 -26.16 -15.89 11.76
C PHE A 142 -25.43 -14.57 11.44
N ILE A 143 -26.05 -13.43 11.73
CA ILE A 143 -25.39 -12.12 11.60
C ILE A 143 -24.33 -11.97 12.69
N VAL A 144 -24.65 -12.35 13.93
CA VAL A 144 -23.69 -12.34 15.06
C VAL A 144 -22.52 -13.27 14.76
N GLU A 145 -22.78 -14.46 14.23
CA GLU A 145 -21.73 -15.39 13.78
C GLU A 145 -20.81 -14.75 12.71
N GLY A 146 -21.39 -14.02 11.75
CA GLY A 146 -20.62 -13.26 10.74
C GLY A 146 -19.73 -12.18 11.36
N VAL A 147 -20.24 -11.44 12.36
CA VAL A 147 -19.44 -10.43 13.09
C VAL A 147 -18.30 -11.09 13.88
N LEU A 148 -18.59 -12.19 14.58
CA LEU A 148 -17.59 -12.93 15.35
C LEU A 148 -16.49 -13.50 14.45
N HIS A 149 -16.84 -14.08 13.30
CA HIS A 149 -15.86 -14.51 12.31
C HIS A 149 -15.00 -13.34 11.81
N GLY A 150 -15.60 -12.18 11.55
CA GLY A 150 -14.87 -10.97 11.16
C GLY A 150 -13.86 -10.51 12.22
N LEU A 151 -14.25 -10.52 13.50
CA LEU A 151 -13.37 -10.15 14.61
C LEU A 151 -12.22 -11.16 14.79
N VAL A 152 -12.54 -12.45 14.82
CA VAL A 152 -11.54 -13.51 15.04
C VAL A 152 -10.56 -13.58 13.86
N SER A 153 -11.05 -13.47 12.62
CA SER A 153 -10.19 -13.48 11.44
C SER A 153 -9.27 -12.26 11.38
N SER A 154 -9.74 -11.08 11.77
CA SER A 154 -8.90 -9.88 11.87
C SER A 154 -7.79 -10.06 12.90
N ALA A 155 -8.12 -10.55 14.10
CA ALA A 155 -7.14 -10.83 15.15
C ALA A 155 -6.09 -11.86 14.69
N PHE A 156 -6.55 -12.94 14.05
CA PHE A 156 -5.67 -13.98 13.51
C PHE A 156 -4.74 -13.42 12.41
N ALA A 157 -5.26 -12.58 11.52
CA ALA A 157 -4.46 -11.97 10.47
C ALA A 157 -3.39 -11.04 11.05
N PHE A 158 -3.70 -10.25 12.08
CA PHE A 158 -2.70 -9.43 12.79
C PHE A 158 -1.63 -10.29 13.48
N MET A 159 -2.03 -11.40 14.09
CA MET A 159 -1.12 -12.36 14.71
C MET A 159 -0.09 -12.92 13.70
N VAL A 160 -0.44 -13.01 12.42
CA VAL A 160 0.46 -13.43 11.34
C VAL A 160 1.26 -12.25 10.76
N ILE A 161 0.64 -11.09 10.56
CA ILE A 161 1.27 -9.92 9.92
C ILE A 161 2.39 -9.35 10.77
N ILE A 162 2.18 -9.19 12.10
CA ILE A 162 3.17 -8.59 13.01
C ILE A 162 4.53 -9.31 12.94
N PRO A 163 4.62 -10.64 13.18
CA PRO A 163 5.89 -11.35 13.09
C PRO A 163 6.43 -11.40 11.66
N GLY A 164 5.55 -11.50 10.65
CA GLY A 164 5.96 -11.45 9.25
C GLY A 164 6.70 -10.16 8.90
N VAL A 165 6.15 -9.01 9.32
CA VAL A 165 6.78 -7.69 9.14
C VAL A 165 8.05 -7.56 9.98
N ALA A 166 8.09 -8.10 11.20
CA ALA A 166 9.28 -8.06 12.04
C ALA A 166 10.47 -8.83 11.42
N VAL A 167 10.21 -9.93 10.71
CA VAL A 167 11.25 -10.76 10.07
C VAL A 167 11.64 -10.22 8.68
N ILE A 168 10.67 -9.77 7.89
CA ILE A 168 10.89 -9.33 6.50
C ILE A 168 11.31 -7.86 6.43
N GLY A 169 10.77 -7.01 7.31
CA GLY A 169 10.96 -5.57 7.32
C GLY A 169 12.43 -5.13 7.34
N PRO A 170 13.27 -5.64 8.27
CA PRO A 170 14.69 -5.28 8.32
C PRO A 170 15.46 -5.69 7.06
N LYS A 171 15.13 -6.84 6.48
CA LYS A 171 15.74 -7.29 5.22
C LYS A 171 15.40 -6.34 4.09
N LEU A 172 14.13 -5.94 3.98
CA LEU A 172 13.69 -5.02 2.94
C LEU A 172 14.29 -3.62 3.12
N PHE A 173 14.41 -3.13 4.35
CA PHE A 173 15.04 -1.85 4.65
C PHE A 173 16.52 -1.79 4.19
N ASN A 174 17.26 -2.89 4.33
CA ASN A 174 18.65 -2.96 3.84
C ASN A 174 18.74 -2.89 2.30
N PHE A 175 17.73 -3.38 1.58
CA PHE A 175 17.67 -3.28 0.11
C PHE A 175 17.08 -1.95 -0.36
N LEU A 176 16.10 -1.41 0.37
CA LEU A 176 15.35 -0.20 0.05
C LEU A 176 15.20 0.63 1.32
N PRO A 177 16.17 1.51 1.64
CA PRO A 177 16.18 2.30 2.89
C PRO A 177 14.97 3.23 3.04
N GLU A 178 14.31 3.57 1.94
CA GLU A 178 13.08 4.37 1.97
C GLU A 178 11.85 3.59 2.46
N ILE A 179 11.92 2.25 2.52
CA ILE A 179 10.81 1.38 2.91
C ILE A 179 11.07 0.80 4.30
N ASN A 180 10.51 1.44 5.33
CA ASN A 180 10.53 0.93 6.70
C ASN A 180 9.15 0.39 7.10
N LEU A 181 8.90 -0.90 6.83
CA LEU A 181 7.63 -1.54 7.17
C LEU A 181 7.36 -1.61 8.66
N VAL A 182 8.41 -1.75 9.49
CA VAL A 182 8.27 -1.89 10.94
C VAL A 182 7.75 -0.58 11.54
N ASN A 183 8.36 0.54 11.19
CA ASN A 183 7.91 1.86 11.61
C ASN A 183 6.52 2.18 11.03
N TYR A 184 6.30 1.89 9.74
CA TYR A 184 5.00 2.12 9.12
C TYR A 184 3.87 1.34 9.81
N LEU A 185 4.09 0.06 10.16
CA LEU A 185 3.14 -0.75 10.89
C LEU A 185 2.91 -0.22 12.30
N GLY A 186 3.96 0.22 12.99
CA GLY A 186 3.87 0.82 14.33
C GLY A 186 3.08 2.14 14.34
N ASP A 187 3.45 3.07 13.47
CA ASP A 187 2.84 4.41 13.37
C ASP A 187 1.36 4.34 12.96
N ASN A 188 1.01 3.36 12.11
CA ASN A 188 -0.35 3.19 11.59
C ASN A 188 -1.11 2.04 12.25
N PHE A 189 -0.61 1.47 13.35
CA PHE A 189 -1.13 0.23 13.94
C PHE A 189 -2.64 0.28 14.16
N TRP A 190 -3.12 1.32 14.85
CA TRP A 190 -4.54 1.47 15.17
C TRP A 190 -5.42 1.66 13.94
N SER A 191 -4.93 2.42 12.95
CA SER A 191 -5.64 2.66 11.69
C SER A 191 -5.79 1.36 10.90
N LEU A 192 -4.69 0.60 10.75
CA LEU A 192 -4.68 -0.68 10.07
C LEU A 192 -5.58 -1.70 10.77
N LEU A 193 -5.52 -1.78 12.10
CA LEU A 193 -6.36 -2.68 12.90
C LEU A 193 -7.85 -2.37 12.70
N LEU A 194 -8.21 -1.09 12.73
CA LEU A 194 -9.58 -0.63 12.57
C LEU A 194 -10.11 -0.95 11.15
N PHE A 195 -9.37 -0.56 10.11
CA PHE A 195 -9.81 -0.80 8.73
C PHE A 195 -9.89 -2.29 8.40
N GLN A 196 -8.94 -3.09 8.87
CA GLN A 196 -8.95 -4.53 8.64
C GLN A 196 -10.10 -5.23 9.38
N THR A 197 -10.35 -4.84 10.63
CA THR A 197 -11.45 -5.39 11.41
C THR A 197 -12.80 -5.00 10.80
N LEU A 198 -12.97 -3.76 10.37
CA LEU A 198 -14.16 -3.33 9.64
C LEU A 198 -14.31 -4.07 8.32
N GLY A 199 -13.23 -4.28 7.57
CA GLY A 199 -13.22 -5.09 6.35
C GLY A 199 -13.68 -6.53 6.59
N GLY A 200 -13.15 -7.18 7.63
CA GLY A 200 -13.54 -8.53 8.02
C GLY A 200 -14.99 -8.63 8.47
N ILE A 201 -15.44 -7.73 9.33
CA ILE A 201 -16.84 -7.68 9.81
C ILE A 201 -17.79 -7.41 8.65
N THR A 202 -17.47 -6.45 7.77
CA THR A 202 -18.33 -6.15 6.63
C THR A 202 -18.46 -7.36 5.71
N LEU A 203 -17.36 -8.01 5.32
CA LEU A 203 -17.42 -9.25 4.53
C LEU A 203 -18.23 -10.35 5.23
N GLY A 204 -18.01 -10.57 6.53
CA GLY A 204 -18.74 -11.55 7.34
C GLY A 204 -20.25 -11.27 7.36
N VAL A 205 -20.64 -10.05 7.70
CA VAL A 205 -22.05 -9.62 7.76
C VAL A 205 -22.70 -9.68 6.38
N PHE A 206 -22.03 -9.20 5.34
CA PHE A 206 -22.57 -9.24 3.97
C PHE A 206 -22.78 -10.69 3.50
N SER A 207 -21.84 -11.59 3.77
CA SER A 207 -21.96 -13.00 3.41
C SER A 207 -23.12 -13.70 4.12
N SER A 208 -23.25 -13.52 5.44
CA SER A 208 -24.37 -14.05 6.22
C SER A 208 -25.71 -13.47 5.76
N TRP A 209 -25.79 -12.15 5.58
CA TRP A 209 -27.03 -11.49 5.16
C TRP A 209 -27.52 -11.98 3.79
N PHE A 210 -26.62 -12.15 2.84
CA PHE A 210 -26.96 -12.64 1.49
C PHE A 210 -27.39 -14.11 1.49
N ALA A 211 -26.73 -14.96 2.29
CA ALA A 211 -27.10 -16.37 2.46
C ALA A 211 -28.54 -16.52 2.96
N ILE A 212 -28.90 -15.75 3.99
CA ILE A 212 -30.20 -15.83 4.65
C ILE A 212 -31.33 -15.28 3.76
N ARG A 213 -31.09 -14.18 3.03
CA ARG A 213 -32.11 -13.54 2.17
C ARG A 213 -32.63 -14.49 1.09
N LYS A 214 -31.78 -15.41 0.61
CA LYS A 214 -32.16 -16.41 -0.39
C LYS A 214 -33.04 -17.53 0.17
N TYR A 215 -32.82 -17.95 1.43
CA TYR A 215 -33.50 -19.12 2.02
C TYR A 215 -34.76 -18.82 2.81
N LEU A 216 -34.88 -17.63 3.42
CA LEU A 216 -36.10 -17.25 4.17
C LEU A 216 -37.27 -16.79 3.29
N LYS A 217 -37.15 -16.87 1.95
CA LYS A 217 -38.22 -16.56 0.99
C LYS A 217 -39.21 -17.72 0.75
N ILE A 218 -39.20 -18.73 1.62
CA ILE A 218 -40.21 -19.78 1.73
C ILE A 218 -40.99 -19.55 3.03
#